data_AF-A0A9E3TWD8-F1
#
_entry.id   AF-A0A9E3TWD8-F1
#
_cell.length_a   1.000
_cell.length_b   1.000
_cell.length_c   1.000
_cell.angle_alpha   90.00
_cell.angle_beta   90.00
_cell.angle_gamma   90.00
#
_symmetry.space_group_name_H-M   'P 1'
#
loop_
_entity.id
_entity.type
_entity.pdbx_description
1 polymer ?
#
loop_
_entity_poly.entity_id
_entity_poly.type
_entity_poly.pdbx_seq_one_letter_code
_entity_poly.pdbx_strand_id
1 'polypeptide(L)' 'MRMNTTDFRDLPNSEKLRLVTELWNEIASSPEPIVVPPEVLQEASRRSAELDDNPSLAIDDDELWRRVDG' A
#
# COMPACT_ATOMS: atom_id res chain seq x y z
N MET A 1 4.54 -18.23 9.89
CA MET A 1 5.74 -18.74 9.17
C MET A 1 6.98 -18.06 9.73
N ARG A 2 8.04 -18.78 10.13
CA ARG A 2 9.34 -18.14 10.45
C ARG A 2 10.22 -18.25 9.20
N MET A 3 10.30 -17.16 8.42
CA MET A 3 11.26 -17.03 7.32
C MET A 3 12.46 -16.22 7.81
N ASN A 4 13.67 -16.72 7.61
CA ASN A 4 14.86 -15.90 7.76
C ASN A 4 14.93 -14.92 6.58
N THR A 5 15.35 -13.69 6.84
CA THR A 5 15.41 -12.62 5.82
C THR A 5 16.39 -12.93 4.69
N THR A 6 17.39 -13.77 4.93
CA THR A 6 18.31 -14.30 3.91
C THR A 6 17.57 -15.15 2.88
N ASP A 7 16.70 -16.06 3.35
CA ASP A 7 15.94 -16.97 2.48
C ASP A 7 14.94 -16.22 1.58
N PHE A 8 14.41 -15.08 2.03
CA PHE A 8 13.49 -14.27 1.23
C PHE A 8 14.20 -13.59 0.05
N ARG A 9 15.45 -13.15 0.22
CA ARG A 9 16.17 -12.42 -0.84
C ARG A 9 16.48 -13.30 -2.04
N ASP A 10 16.69 -14.60 -1.80
CA ASP A 10 17.06 -15.57 -2.83
C ASP A 10 15.87 -16.12 -3.63
N LEU A 11 14.63 -15.80 -3.22
CA LEU A 11 13.44 -16.22 -3.94
C LEU A 11 13.30 -15.54 -5.32
N PRO A 12 12.75 -16.24 -6.33
CA PRO A 12 12.27 -15.60 -7.55
C PRO A 12 11.25 -14.50 -7.25
N ASN A 13 11.19 -13.46 -8.08
CA ASN A 13 10.26 -12.34 -7.87
C ASN A 13 8.79 -12.78 -7.86
N SER A 14 8.42 -13.77 -8.67
CA SER A 14 7.06 -14.35 -8.65
C SER A 14 6.69 -14.92 -7.28
N GLU A 15 7.63 -15.59 -6.63
CA GLU A 15 7.41 -16.20 -5.31
C GLU A 15 7.38 -15.15 -4.20
N LYS A 16 8.21 -14.11 -4.30
CA LYS A 16 8.15 -12.94 -3.42
C LYS A 16 6.78 -12.25 -3.52
N LEU A 17 6.29 -12.03 -4.74
CA LEU A 17 4.99 -11.42 -4.97
C LEU A 17 3.85 -12.29 -4.43
N ARG A 18 3.91 -13.61 -4.61
CA ARG A 18 2.94 -14.55 -4.03
C ARG A 18 2.86 -14.40 -2.50
N LEU A 19 4.02 -14.41 -1.83
CA LEU A 19 4.10 -14.30 -0.37
C LEU A 19 3.60 -12.93 0.14
N VAL A 20 3.93 -11.84 -0.55
CA VAL A 20 3.42 -10.50 -0.22
C VAL A 20 1.90 -10.44 -0.34
N THR A 21 1.34 -11.02 -1.39
CA THR A 21 -0.12 -11.09 -1.59
C THR A 21 -0.80 -11.92 -0.51
N GLU A 22 -0.23 -13.08 -0.16
CA GLU A 22 -0.76 -13.94 0.92
C GLU A 22 -0.75 -13.21 2.28
N LEU A 23 0.36 -12.53 2.60
CA LEU A 23 0.46 -11.74 3.82
C LEU A 23 -0.58 -10.61 3.84
N TRP A 24 -0.79 -9.93 2.72
CA TRP A 24 -1.81 -8.88 2.62
C TRP A 24 -3.22 -9.43 2.83
N ASN A 25 -3.54 -10.60 2.26
CA ASN A 25 -4.82 -11.26 2.44
C ASN A 25 -5.03 -11.68 3.90
N GLU A 26 -3.98 -12.16 4.57
CA GLU A 26 -4.02 -12.52 5.99
C GLU A 26 -4.29 -11.29 6.87
N ILE A 27 -3.58 -10.18 6.63
CA ILE A 27 -3.80 -8.91 7.34
C ILE A 27 -5.25 -8.44 7.14
N ALA A 28 -5.74 -8.45 5.90
CA ALA A 28 -7.10 -8.00 5.57
C ALA A 28 -8.19 -8.90 6.19
N SER A 29 -7.90 -10.18 6.39
CA SER A 29 -8.83 -11.15 6.98
C SER A 29 -8.70 -11.24 8.51
N SER A 30 -7.70 -10.58 9.09
CA SER A 30 -7.46 -10.62 10.53
C SER A 30 -8.55 -9.85 11.27
N PRO A 31 -9.12 -10.42 12.37
CA PRO A 31 -10.01 -9.68 13.26
C PRO A 31 -9.25 -8.72 14.18
N GLU A 32 -7.92 -8.72 14.14
CA GLU A 32 -7.09 -7.80 14.92
C GLU A 32 -7.32 -6.36 14.44
N PRO A 33 -7.70 -5.44 15.33
CA PRO A 33 -7.96 -4.05 14.93
C PRO A 33 -6.64 -3.36 14.55
N ILE A 34 -6.61 -2.82 13.34
CA ILE A 34 -5.53 -1.91 12.92
C ILE A 34 -5.72 -0.59 13.67
N VAL A 35 -4.81 -0.29 14.59
CA VAL A 35 -4.82 0.98 15.32
C VAL A 35 -4.28 2.08 14.40
N VAL A 36 -5.18 2.89 13.87
CA VAL A 36 -4.82 4.08 13.09
C VAL A 36 -4.83 5.29 14.03
N PRO A 37 -3.70 6.02 14.17
CA PRO A 37 -3.66 7.22 14.99
C PRO A 37 -4.64 8.29 14.49
N PRO A 38 -5.30 9.06 15.39
CA PRO A 38 -6.27 10.08 14.99
C PRO A 38 -5.73 11.10 13.99
N GLU A 39 -4.45 11.46 14.10
CA GLU A 39 -3.76 12.38 13.19
C GLU A 39 -3.69 11.86 11.75
N VAL A 40 -3.58 10.53 11.57
CA VAL A 40 -3.57 9.91 10.24
C VAL A 40 -4.96 9.98 9.60
N LEU A 41 -6.01 9.74 10.39
CA LEU A 41 -7.39 9.87 9.92
C LEU A 41 -7.75 11.32 9.56
N GLN A 42 -7.26 12.28 10.37
CA GLN A 42 -7.45 13.70 10.11
C GLN A 42 -6.78 14.14 8.81
N GLU A 43 -5.54 13.73 8.58
CA GLU A 43 -4.83 14.05 7.34
C GLU A 43 -5.47 13.37 6.12
N ALA A 44 -5.93 12.12 6.25
CA ALA A 44 -6.67 11.45 5.18
C ALA A 44 -7.94 12.21 4.81
N SER A 45 -8.69 12.68 5.81
CA SER A 45 -9.91 13.47 5.62
C SER A 45 -9.61 14.82 4.96
N ARG A 46 -8.53 15.49 5.39
CA ARG A 46 -8.08 16.76 4.81
C ARG A 46 -7.71 16.60 3.32
N ARG A 47 -6.95 15.56 2.97
CA ARG A 47 -6.56 15.28 1.58
C ARG A 47 -7.74 14.92 0.69
N SER A 48 -8.72 14.18 1.23
CA SER A 48 -9.95 13.88 0.49
C SER A 48 -10.71 15.16 0.16
N ALA A 49 -10.92 16.04 1.15
CA ALA A 49 -11.59 17.32 0.92
C ALA A 49 -10.83 18.22 -0.06
N GLU A 50 -9.50 18.26 0.04
CA GLU A 50 -8.65 19.01 -0.90
C GLU A 50 -8.77 18.48 -2.33
N LEU A 51 -8.87 17.16 -2.52
CA LEU A 51 -9.09 16.55 -3.82
C LEU A 51 -10.50 16.81 -4.37
N ASP A 52 -11.52 16.78 -3.51
CA ASP A 52 -12.89 17.11 -3.89
C ASP A 52 -13.02 18.58 -4.32
N ASP A 53 -12.35 19.49 -3.60
CA ASP A 53 -12.30 20.92 -3.92
C ASP A 53 -11.46 21.21 -5.18
N ASN A 54 -10.40 20.43 -5.41
CA ASN A 54 -9.52 20.57 -6.57
C ASN A 54 -9.18 19.22 -7.25
N PRO A 55 -10.08 18.71 -8.11
CA PRO A 55 -9.87 17.43 -8.79
C PRO A 55 -8.64 17.38 -9.69
N SER A 56 -8.07 18.53 -10.10
CA SER A 56 -6.86 18.55 -10.92
C SER A 56 -5.60 18.12 -10.16
N LEU A 57 -5.70 17.86 -8.85
CA LEU A 57 -4.64 17.25 -8.06
C LEU A 57 -4.49 15.76 -8.34
N ALA A 58 -5.55 15.10 -8.83
CA ALA A 58 -5.44 13.72 -9.30
C ALA A 58 -4.59 13.68 -10.56
N ILE A 59 -3.81 12.61 -10.67
CA ILE A 59 -3.14 12.21 -11.91
C ILE A 59 -3.82 10.96 -12.44
N ASP A 60 -3.86 10.83 -13.75
CA ASP A 60 -4.28 9.59 -14.39
C ASP A 60 -3.19 8.51 -14.27
N ASP A 61 -3.57 7.27 -14.59
CA ASP A 61 -2.67 6.12 -14.53
C ASP A 61 -1.43 6.32 -15.44
N ASP A 62 -1.60 6.98 -16.59
CA ASP A 62 -0.51 7.24 -17.53
C ASP A 62 0.54 8.18 -16.90
N GLU A 63 0.11 9.27 -16.27
CA GLU A 63 0.99 10.18 -15.52
C GLU A 63 1.60 9.53 -14.27
N LEU A 64 0.85 8.67 -13.57
CA LEU A 64 1.38 7.90 -12.45
C LEU A 64 2.56 7.02 -12.89
N TRP A 65 2.38 6.20 -13.93
CA TRP A 65 3.42 5.29 -14.40
C TRP A 65 4.62 6.03 -14.99
N ARG A 66 4.39 7.15 -15.70
CA ARG A 66 5.49 8.01 -16.18
C ARG A 66 6.41 8.47 -15.05
N ARG A 67 5.87 8.81 -13.87
CA ARG A 67 6.66 9.23 -12.71
C ARG A 67 7.41 8.08 -12.04
N VAL A 68 6.84 6.88 -12.06
CA VAL A 68 7.47 5.67 -11.52
C VAL A 68 8.64 5.22 -12.40
N ASP A 69 8.47 5.31 -13.72
CA ASP A 69 9.46 4.85 -14.69
C ASP A 69 10.66 5.79 -14.86
N GLY A 70 10.49 7.09 -14.59
CA GLY A 70 11.56 8.11 -14.60
C GLY A 70 11.74 8.82 -15.94
#